data_AF-A0AA35UPB3-F1
#
_entry.id   AF-A0AA35UPB3-F1
#
_cell.length_a   1.000
_cell.length_b   1.000
_cell.length_c   1.000
_cell.angle_alpha   90.00
_cell.angle_beta   90.00
_cell.angle_gamma   90.00
#
_symmetry.space_group_name_H-M   'P 1'
#
loop_
_entity.id
_entity.type
_entity.pdbx_description
1 polymer ?
#
loop_
_entity_poly.entity_id
_entity_poly.type
_entity_poly.pdbx_seq_one_letter_code
_entity_poly.pdbx_strand_id
1 'polypeptide(L)'
;MNTSQETMLLKTENVTACMLIIGNEVLSGRTQDKNLSFLSTCLGEIGVDMREARIIPDDPATIIDTLNACRARFDYVFTTGGIGPTHDDITADCVAEAFDVPLEYHPEAMARLTAHYEAMGAEFNEARQRMARIPRGGGLIDNPVSTAPGFVIENVYVMAGVPKIMQAMVENVLPTLKGGEQLASITVTAQVPEGQIADEMGALQGEYDDINLGLYPFYGPQGAGVSVVARSRDKPRLAEVEEKIRAYFVRIDAPLVERPAK
;
A
#
# COMPACT_ATOMS: atom_id res chain seq x y z
N MET A 1 41.77 26.50 -2.18
CA MET A 1 40.97 26.87 -1.00
C MET A 1 39.83 27.73 -1.54
N ASN A 2 38.57 27.32 -1.57
CA ASN A 2 37.86 26.45 -0.65
C ASN A 2 36.99 25.45 -1.41
N THR A 3 37.19 24.19 -1.10
CA THR A 3 36.42 23.04 -1.56
C THR A 3 35.27 22.89 -0.57
N SER A 4 34.05 23.18 -1.02
CA SER A 4 32.82 22.88 -0.31
C SER A 4 31.79 22.55 -1.39
N GLN A 5 32.05 21.52 -2.20
CA GLN A 5 31.38 20.21 -2.03
C GLN A 5 29.87 20.45 -1.92
N GLU A 6 29.12 20.56 -3.01
CA GLU A 6 28.92 19.48 -3.99
C GLU A 6 28.57 18.15 -3.30
N THR A 7 27.75 18.23 -2.26
CA THR A 7 26.96 17.12 -1.72
C THR A 7 25.67 17.68 -1.12
N MET A 8 24.88 18.39 -1.94
CA MET A 8 23.43 18.35 -1.72
C MET A 8 23.07 16.92 -2.10
N LEU A 9 23.08 16.02 -1.12
CA LEU A 9 22.64 14.65 -1.32
C LEU A 9 21.33 14.74 -2.10
N LEU A 10 21.30 14.18 -3.31
CA LEU A 10 20.08 13.72 -3.92
C LEU A 10 19.36 12.96 -2.81
N LYS A 11 18.32 13.58 -2.23
CA LYS A 11 17.40 12.92 -1.32
C LYS A 11 16.82 11.83 -2.22
N THR A 12 17.39 10.64 -2.17
CA THR A 12 16.99 9.55 -3.07
C THR A 12 15.51 9.36 -2.81
N GLU A 13 14.66 9.78 -3.74
CA GLU A 13 13.23 9.59 -3.57
C GLU A 13 13.04 8.10 -3.36
N ASN A 14 12.43 7.78 -2.23
CA ASN A 14 12.29 6.41 -1.83
C ASN A 14 11.33 5.68 -2.76
N VAL A 15 11.50 4.37 -2.92
CA VAL A 15 10.66 3.55 -3.82
C VAL A 15 9.18 3.78 -3.50
N THR A 16 8.41 4.09 -4.52
CA THR A 16 7.02 4.52 -4.41
C THR A 16 6.05 3.47 -4.93
N ALA A 17 4.87 3.41 -4.32
CA ALA A 17 3.78 2.54 -4.75
C ALA A 17 2.46 3.31 -4.88
N CYS A 18 1.62 2.83 -5.79
CA CYS A 18 0.21 3.19 -5.89
C CYS A 18 -0.66 1.93 -5.89
N MET A 19 -1.87 2.03 -5.31
CA MET A 19 -2.86 0.96 -5.36
C MET A 19 -4.13 1.38 -6.11
N LEU A 20 -4.57 0.55 -7.05
CA LEU A 20 -5.85 0.67 -7.73
C LEU A 20 -6.81 -0.40 -7.20
N ILE A 21 -7.85 0.03 -6.50
CA ILE A 21 -8.93 -0.82 -6.02
C ILE A 21 -10.04 -0.76 -7.08
N ILE A 22 -10.23 -1.86 -7.80
CA ILE A 22 -11.17 -1.96 -8.93
C ILE A 22 -12.37 -2.75 -8.45
N GLY A 23 -13.53 -2.11 -8.35
CA GLY A 23 -14.75 -2.77 -7.90
C GLY A 23 -15.88 -1.80 -7.53
N ASN A 24 -17.01 -1.92 -8.23
CA ASN A 24 -18.22 -1.14 -7.98
C ASN A 24 -18.82 -1.34 -6.57
N GLU A 25 -18.60 -2.51 -5.96
CA GLU A 25 -19.04 -2.83 -4.61
C GLU A 25 -18.28 -2.06 -3.52
N VAL A 26 -17.03 -1.66 -3.79
CA VAL A 26 -16.26 -0.78 -2.90
C VAL A 26 -16.77 0.65 -3.03
N LEU A 27 -16.97 1.14 -4.26
CA LEU A 27 -17.52 2.48 -4.52
C LEU A 27 -18.93 2.67 -3.94
N SER A 28 -19.77 1.64 -4.01
CA SER A 28 -21.12 1.67 -3.42
C SER A 28 -21.14 1.51 -1.90
N GLY A 29 -20.00 1.24 -1.27
CA GLY A 29 -19.90 0.99 0.17
C GLY A 29 -20.46 -0.37 0.63
N ARG A 30 -20.82 -1.25 -0.31
CA ARG A 30 -21.28 -2.62 0.00
C ARG A 30 -20.17 -3.45 0.63
N THR A 31 -18.93 -3.23 0.18
CA THR A 31 -17.74 -3.90 0.69
C THR A 31 -16.77 -2.85 1.24
N GLN A 32 -16.33 -3.06 2.47
CA GLN A 32 -15.24 -2.26 3.04
C GLN A 32 -13.90 -2.81 2.54
N ASP A 33 -13.07 -1.95 1.95
CA ASP A 33 -11.70 -2.34 1.59
C ASP A 33 -10.87 -2.68 2.84
N LYS A 34 -10.12 -3.78 2.74
CA LYS A 34 -9.14 -4.23 3.74
C LYS A 34 -7.76 -4.46 3.12
N ASN A 35 -7.65 -4.34 1.80
CA ASN A 35 -6.45 -4.70 1.07
C ASN A 35 -5.43 -3.56 1.13
N LEU A 36 -5.87 -2.30 1.08
CA LEU A 36 -4.98 -1.14 1.15
C LEU A 36 -4.18 -1.09 2.44
N SER A 37 -4.86 -1.26 3.58
CA SER A 37 -4.19 -1.21 4.88
C SER A 37 -3.14 -2.31 5.03
N PHE A 38 -3.45 -3.51 4.55
CA PHE A 38 -2.51 -4.64 4.60
C PHE A 38 -1.30 -4.38 3.72
N LEU A 39 -1.51 -4.09 2.43
CA LEU A 39 -0.43 -3.84 1.48
C LEU A 39 0.45 -2.68 1.92
N SER A 40 -0.14 -1.57 2.35
CA SER A 40 0.62 -0.40 2.82
C SER A 40 1.51 -0.72 4.01
N THR A 41 1.05 -1.60 4.91
CA THR A 41 1.84 -2.04 6.07
C THR A 41 3.03 -2.87 5.61
N CYS A 42 2.80 -3.89 4.79
CA CYS A 42 3.87 -4.74 4.27
C CYS A 42 4.90 -3.97 3.43
N LEU A 43 4.45 -3.04 2.59
CA LEU A 43 5.34 -2.19 1.80
C LEU A 43 6.16 -1.26 2.69
N GLY A 44 5.56 -0.70 3.75
CA GLY A 44 6.29 0.12 4.73
C GLY A 44 7.42 -0.64 5.43
N GLU A 45 7.23 -1.94 5.71
CA GLU A 45 8.26 -2.80 6.32
C GLU A 45 9.48 -3.01 5.41
N ILE A 46 9.30 -2.97 4.09
CA ILE A 46 10.43 -3.02 3.15
C ILE A 46 10.86 -1.62 2.69
N GLY A 47 10.34 -0.56 3.31
CA GLY A 47 10.68 0.80 2.95
C GLY A 47 10.19 1.19 1.57
N VAL A 48 8.98 0.79 1.17
CA VAL A 48 8.27 1.27 -0.02
C VAL A 48 7.14 2.18 0.44
N ASP A 49 7.09 3.40 -0.09
CA ASP A 49 6.08 4.39 0.28
C ASP A 49 4.80 4.20 -0.55
N MET A 50 3.70 3.79 0.09
CA MET A 50 2.38 3.91 -0.54
C MET A 50 1.99 5.39 -0.64
N ARG A 51 2.06 5.96 -1.85
CA ARG A 51 1.85 7.40 -2.09
C ARG A 51 0.43 7.75 -2.51
N GLU A 52 -0.26 6.81 -3.15
CA GLU A 52 -1.58 7.07 -3.71
C GLU A 52 -2.41 5.80 -3.76
N ALA A 53 -3.70 5.89 -3.43
CA ALA A 53 -4.66 4.84 -3.66
C ALA A 53 -5.87 5.42 -4.38
N ARG A 54 -6.37 4.71 -5.40
CA ARG A 54 -7.58 5.07 -6.15
C ARG A 54 -8.57 3.93 -6.09
N ILE A 55 -9.82 4.25 -5.79
CA ILE A 55 -10.94 3.33 -5.91
C ILE A 55 -11.67 3.71 -7.21
N ILE A 56 -11.76 2.77 -8.16
CA ILE A 56 -12.28 3.02 -9.50
C ILE A 56 -13.34 1.97 -9.89
N PRO A 57 -14.29 2.31 -10.77
CA PRO A 57 -15.31 1.37 -11.22
C PRO A 57 -14.73 0.29 -12.14
N ASP A 58 -15.51 -0.78 -12.32
CA ASP A 58 -15.28 -1.81 -13.34
C ASP A 58 -15.64 -1.27 -14.74
N ASP A 59 -14.91 -0.24 -15.18
CA ASP A 59 -15.06 0.43 -16.48
C ASP A 59 -13.73 0.37 -17.26
N PRO A 60 -13.71 -0.17 -18.49
CA PRO A 60 -12.46 -0.38 -19.23
C PRO A 60 -11.62 0.90 -19.43
N ALA A 61 -12.25 1.98 -19.89
CA ALA A 61 -11.55 3.23 -20.17
C ALA A 61 -10.94 3.80 -18.88
N THR A 62 -11.72 3.80 -17.80
CA THR A 62 -11.24 4.28 -16.49
C THR A 62 -10.08 3.45 -15.96
N ILE A 63 -10.13 2.12 -16.08
CA ILE A 63 -9.04 1.24 -15.64
C ILE A 63 -7.77 1.51 -16.46
N ILE A 64 -7.87 1.55 -17.79
CA ILE A 64 -6.74 1.72 -18.70
C ILE A 64 -6.07 3.09 -18.47
N ASP A 65 -6.85 4.18 -18.45
CA ASP A 65 -6.33 5.53 -18.26
C ASP A 65 -5.66 5.70 -16.88
N THR A 66 -6.31 5.18 -15.84
CA THR A 66 -5.77 5.23 -14.48
C THR A 66 -4.49 4.42 -14.36
N LEU A 67 -4.46 3.21 -14.93
CA LEU A 67 -3.29 2.35 -14.92
C LEU A 67 -2.11 2.99 -15.64
N ASN A 68 -2.33 3.54 -16.83
CA ASN A 68 -1.29 4.23 -17.60
C ASN A 68 -0.75 5.47 -16.87
N ALA A 69 -1.63 6.27 -16.26
CA ALA A 69 -1.21 7.41 -15.47
C ALA A 69 -0.37 7.02 -14.24
N CYS A 70 -0.77 5.95 -13.52
CA CYS A 70 -0.07 5.51 -12.32
C CYS A 70 1.24 4.78 -12.64
N ARG A 71 1.26 3.88 -13.64
CA ARG A 71 2.47 3.09 -13.95
C ARG A 71 3.62 3.93 -14.49
N ALA A 72 3.32 5.10 -15.07
CA ALA A 72 4.32 6.08 -15.48
C ALA A 72 4.86 6.93 -14.32
N ARG A 73 4.14 7.01 -13.20
CA ARG A 73 4.44 7.93 -12.07
C ARG A 73 5.06 7.23 -10.87
N PHE A 74 4.78 5.94 -10.66
CA PHE A 74 5.18 5.20 -9.47
C PHE A 74 6.07 4.02 -9.82
N ASP A 75 6.98 3.67 -8.91
CA ASP A 75 7.88 2.51 -9.09
C ASP A 75 7.12 1.19 -9.08
N TYR A 76 6.02 1.12 -8.32
CA TYR A 76 5.11 -0.02 -8.27
C TYR A 76 3.65 0.40 -8.35
N VAL A 77 2.85 -0.34 -9.13
CA VAL A 77 1.40 -0.21 -9.14
C VAL A 77 0.80 -1.55 -8.78
N PHE A 78 -0.02 -1.58 -7.73
CA PHE A 78 -0.77 -2.76 -7.33
C PHE A 78 -2.23 -2.59 -7.72
N THR A 79 -2.85 -3.62 -8.26
CA THR A 79 -4.30 -3.64 -8.46
C THR A 79 -4.95 -4.76 -7.65
N THR A 80 -6.19 -4.53 -7.22
CA THR A 80 -7.01 -5.54 -6.56
C THR A 80 -8.41 -5.53 -7.17
N GLY A 81 -8.95 -6.72 -7.45
CA GLY A 81 -10.28 -6.89 -8.02
C GLY A 81 -10.28 -7.13 -9.54
N GLY A 82 -11.40 -7.67 -10.03
CA GLY A 82 -11.66 -7.85 -11.46
C GLY A 82 -10.83 -8.93 -12.17
N ILE A 83 -10.32 -9.96 -11.47
CA ILE A 83 -9.56 -11.09 -12.07
C ILE A 83 -10.19 -12.47 -11.84
N GLY A 84 -11.41 -12.52 -11.31
CA GLY A 84 -12.15 -13.76 -11.17
C GLY A 84 -12.73 -14.29 -12.49
N PRO A 85 -13.67 -15.26 -12.40
CA PRO A 85 -14.25 -15.91 -13.56
C PRO A 85 -15.50 -15.21 -14.12
N THR A 86 -15.97 -14.10 -13.53
CA THR A 86 -17.23 -13.47 -13.94
C THR A 86 -17.06 -12.51 -15.12
N HIS A 87 -18.18 -11.97 -15.61
CA HIS A 87 -18.20 -11.12 -16.81
C HIS A 87 -17.75 -9.69 -16.53
N ASP A 88 -17.93 -9.24 -15.29
CA ASP A 88 -17.45 -7.98 -14.72
C ASP A 88 -15.98 -8.07 -14.27
N ASP A 89 -15.38 -9.27 -14.22
CA ASP A 89 -13.93 -9.44 -14.04
C ASP A 89 -13.16 -9.10 -15.32
N ILE A 90 -12.87 -7.80 -15.51
CA ILE A 90 -12.26 -7.22 -16.72
C ILE A 90 -10.84 -6.69 -16.52
N THR A 91 -10.26 -6.76 -15.32
CA THR A 91 -8.94 -6.16 -15.02
C THR A 91 -7.83 -6.76 -15.88
N ALA A 92 -7.81 -8.07 -16.11
CA ALA A 92 -6.80 -8.71 -16.95
C ALA A 92 -6.87 -8.24 -18.42
N ASP A 93 -8.09 -8.11 -18.95
CA ASP A 93 -8.35 -7.59 -20.30
C ASP A 93 -7.88 -6.13 -20.43
N CYS A 94 -8.21 -5.28 -19.45
CA CYS A 94 -7.81 -3.88 -19.45
C CYS A 94 -6.29 -3.69 -19.28
N VAL A 95 -5.63 -4.53 -18.46
CA VAL A 95 -4.18 -4.47 -18.32
C VAL A 95 -3.50 -4.87 -19.62
N ALA A 96 -3.94 -5.94 -20.29
CA ALA A 96 -3.38 -6.31 -21.58
C ALA A 96 -3.49 -5.18 -22.62
N GLU A 97 -4.65 -4.51 -22.67
CA GLU A 97 -4.88 -3.36 -23.55
C GLU A 97 -4.00 -2.16 -23.19
N ALA A 98 -3.84 -1.83 -21.91
CA ALA A 98 -2.99 -0.72 -21.46
C ALA A 98 -1.50 -0.90 -21.81
N PHE A 99 -1.04 -2.15 -21.91
CA PHE A 99 0.31 -2.50 -22.32
C PHE A 99 0.45 -2.78 -23.82
N ASP A 100 -0.65 -2.72 -24.59
CA ASP A 100 -0.70 -3.04 -26.02
C ASP A 100 -0.13 -4.45 -26.32
N VAL A 101 -0.52 -5.44 -25.52
CA VAL A 101 -0.10 -6.84 -25.67
C VAL A 101 -1.29 -7.79 -25.72
N PRO A 102 -1.17 -8.95 -26.39
CA PRO A 102 -2.21 -9.96 -26.36
C PRO A 102 -2.47 -10.51 -24.94
N LEU A 103 -3.74 -10.78 -24.63
CA LEU A 103 -4.15 -11.55 -23.46
C LEU A 103 -4.34 -13.01 -23.85
N GLU A 104 -3.51 -13.90 -23.30
CA GLU A 104 -3.42 -15.30 -23.73
C GLU A 104 -3.53 -16.26 -22.55
N TYR A 105 -4.00 -17.49 -22.80
CA TYR A 105 -3.97 -18.54 -21.78
C TYR A 105 -2.52 -18.91 -21.46
N HIS A 106 -2.10 -18.64 -20.23
CA HIS A 106 -0.74 -18.97 -19.79
C HIS A 106 -0.63 -20.47 -19.55
N PRO A 107 0.30 -21.20 -20.22
CA PRO A 107 0.35 -22.66 -20.16
C PRO A 107 0.46 -23.22 -18.74
N GLU A 108 1.27 -22.58 -17.90
CA GLU A 108 1.45 -23.01 -16.51
C GLU A 108 0.21 -22.72 -15.65
N ALA A 109 -0.47 -21.60 -15.87
CA ALA A 109 -1.69 -21.26 -15.12
C ALA A 109 -2.82 -22.24 -15.48
N MET A 110 -2.94 -22.57 -16.77
CA MET A 110 -3.85 -23.60 -17.26
C MET A 110 -3.56 -24.95 -16.61
N ALA A 111 -2.30 -25.39 -16.59
CA ALA A 111 -1.92 -26.67 -16.00
C ALA A 111 -2.26 -26.74 -14.49
N ARG A 112 -1.95 -25.67 -13.73
CA ARG A 112 -2.25 -25.58 -12.29
C ARG A 112 -3.76 -25.64 -12.02
N LEU A 113 -4.55 -24.89 -12.79
CA LEU A 113 -6.00 -24.85 -12.61
C LEU A 113 -6.68 -26.15 -13.05
N THR A 114 -6.22 -26.77 -14.14
CA THR A 114 -6.69 -28.11 -14.57
C THR A 114 -6.50 -29.12 -13.44
N ALA A 115 -5.28 -29.24 -12.91
CA ALA A 115 -4.98 -30.17 -11.82
C ALA A 115 -5.82 -29.88 -10.55
N HIS A 116 -6.04 -28.60 -10.23
CA HIS A 116 -6.86 -28.20 -9.09
C HIS A 116 -8.33 -28.63 -9.24
N TYR A 117 -8.95 -28.35 -10.39
CA TYR A 117 -10.34 -28.71 -10.62
C TYR A 117 -10.55 -30.22 -10.76
N GLU A 118 -9.61 -30.94 -11.38
CA GLU A 118 -9.59 -32.41 -11.41
C GLU A 118 -9.55 -33.01 -10.00
N ALA A 119 -8.66 -32.51 -9.13
CA ALA A 119 -8.56 -32.98 -7.75
C ALA A 119 -9.83 -32.70 -6.92
N MET A 120 -10.58 -31.65 -7.27
CA MET A 120 -11.86 -31.31 -6.65
C MET A 120 -13.05 -32.09 -7.24
N GLY A 121 -12.85 -32.86 -8.31
CA GLY A 121 -13.94 -33.52 -9.05
C GLY A 121 -14.91 -32.51 -9.70
N ALA A 122 -14.41 -31.32 -10.04
CA ALA A 122 -15.21 -30.23 -10.58
C ALA A 122 -14.79 -29.89 -12.01
N GLU A 123 -15.73 -29.39 -12.82
CA GLU A 123 -15.48 -29.08 -14.23
C GLU A 123 -14.64 -27.81 -14.41
N PHE A 124 -13.53 -27.86 -15.16
CA PHE A 124 -12.77 -26.66 -15.53
C PHE A 124 -13.37 -25.97 -16.77
N ASN A 125 -14.54 -25.37 -16.58
CA ASN A 125 -15.30 -24.71 -17.66
C ASN A 125 -14.65 -23.41 -18.17
N GLU A 126 -15.18 -22.86 -19.28
CA GLU A 126 -14.63 -21.66 -19.94
C GLU A 126 -14.52 -20.45 -19.01
N ALA A 127 -15.52 -20.23 -18.14
CA ALA A 127 -15.48 -19.12 -17.17
C ALA A 127 -14.30 -19.25 -16.20
N ARG A 128 -13.99 -20.48 -15.76
CA ARG A 128 -12.84 -20.75 -14.88
C ARG A 128 -11.52 -20.62 -15.64
N GLN A 129 -11.48 -21.05 -16.90
CA GLN A 129 -10.29 -20.93 -17.75
C GLN A 129 -9.89 -19.46 -17.94
N ARG A 130 -10.84 -18.51 -17.93
CA ARG A 130 -10.53 -17.07 -18.01
C ARG A 130 -9.52 -16.60 -16.96
N MET A 131 -9.49 -17.23 -15.77
CA MET A 131 -8.52 -16.91 -14.70
C MET A 131 -7.09 -17.36 -15.01
N ALA A 132 -6.87 -18.13 -16.07
CA ALA A 132 -5.54 -18.51 -16.56
C ALA A 132 -5.01 -17.56 -17.64
N ARG A 133 -5.77 -16.52 -18.00
CA ARG A 133 -5.38 -15.55 -19.02
C ARG A 133 -4.42 -14.52 -18.42
N ILE A 134 -3.25 -14.36 -19.03
CA ILE A 134 -2.20 -13.44 -18.60
C ILE A 134 -1.73 -12.62 -19.81
N PRO A 135 -1.51 -11.30 -19.66
CA PRO A 135 -0.90 -10.50 -20.72
C PRO A 135 0.45 -11.07 -21.14
N ARG A 136 0.73 -11.10 -22.45
CA ARG A 136 1.99 -11.60 -22.97
C ARG A 136 3.17 -10.83 -22.36
N GLY A 137 4.15 -11.56 -21.83
CA GLY A 137 5.31 -10.99 -21.13
C GLY A 137 5.10 -10.83 -19.62
N GLY A 138 3.89 -11.11 -19.11
CA GLY A 138 3.61 -11.14 -17.68
C GLY A 138 4.10 -12.42 -16.99
N GLY A 139 4.50 -12.29 -15.73
CA GLY A 139 4.83 -13.40 -14.83
C GLY A 139 3.69 -13.75 -13.89
N LEU A 140 3.62 -15.00 -13.41
CA LEU A 140 2.59 -15.44 -12.47
C LEU A 140 2.88 -14.95 -11.04
N ILE A 141 1.83 -14.55 -10.34
CA ILE A 141 1.85 -14.36 -8.88
C ILE A 141 1.14 -15.55 -8.24
N ASP A 142 1.88 -16.29 -7.43
CA ASP A 142 1.37 -17.50 -6.77
C ASP A 142 0.26 -17.17 -5.77
N ASN A 143 -0.80 -17.96 -5.85
CA ASN A 143 -1.95 -17.89 -4.97
C ASN A 143 -2.18 -19.26 -4.31
N PRO A 144 -1.67 -19.47 -3.09
CA PRO A 144 -1.83 -20.74 -2.39
C PRO A 144 -3.25 -20.96 -1.85
N VAL A 145 -4.14 -19.96 -1.91
CA VAL A 145 -5.49 -20.04 -1.34
C VAL A 145 -6.50 -20.61 -2.34
N SER A 146 -6.45 -20.19 -3.61
CA SER A 146 -7.41 -20.63 -4.63
C SER A 146 -6.79 -21.13 -5.93
N THR A 147 -5.47 -21.30 -5.99
CA THR A 147 -4.68 -21.75 -7.16
C THR A 147 -4.68 -20.78 -8.35
N ALA A 148 -5.79 -20.07 -8.61
CA ALA A 148 -5.90 -19.04 -9.64
C ALA A 148 -4.86 -17.94 -9.42
N PRO A 149 -3.86 -17.81 -10.30
CA PRO A 149 -2.74 -16.90 -10.06
C PRO A 149 -3.17 -15.45 -10.29
N GLY A 150 -2.49 -14.53 -9.61
CA GLY A 150 -2.41 -13.15 -10.08
C GLY A 150 -1.32 -13.06 -11.15
N PHE A 151 -0.95 -11.84 -11.55
CA PHE A 151 0.17 -11.67 -12.47
C PHE A 151 0.88 -10.35 -12.29
N VAL A 152 2.13 -10.29 -12.74
CA VAL A 152 2.93 -9.07 -12.79
C VAL A 152 3.34 -8.80 -14.25
N ILE A 153 3.28 -7.54 -14.68
CA ILE A 153 3.84 -7.07 -15.95
C ILE A 153 4.53 -5.73 -15.72
N GLU A 154 5.82 -5.65 -16.05
CA GLU A 154 6.69 -4.51 -15.71
C GLU A 154 6.58 -4.16 -14.20
N ASN A 155 6.07 -2.98 -13.87
CA ASN A 155 5.86 -2.51 -12.50
C ASN A 155 4.43 -2.70 -11.97
N VAL A 156 3.54 -3.38 -12.72
CA VAL A 156 2.14 -3.56 -12.38
C VAL A 156 1.90 -4.97 -11.83
N TYR A 157 1.45 -5.05 -10.58
CA TYR A 157 1.11 -6.28 -9.86
C TYR A 157 -0.40 -6.40 -9.71
N VAL A 158 -0.99 -7.37 -10.39
CA VAL A 158 -2.44 -7.58 -10.45
C VAL A 158 -2.84 -8.73 -9.54
N MET A 159 -3.70 -8.45 -8.56
CA MET A 159 -4.07 -9.37 -7.49
C MET A 159 -5.58 -9.51 -7.33
N ALA A 160 -6.02 -10.58 -6.65
CA ALA A 160 -7.43 -10.82 -6.40
C ALA A 160 -8.06 -9.75 -5.49
N GLY A 161 -9.37 -9.55 -5.60
CA GLY A 161 -10.15 -8.65 -4.72
C GLY A 161 -10.37 -9.21 -3.31
N VAL A 162 -10.44 -10.54 -3.19
CA VAL A 162 -10.76 -11.21 -1.91
C VAL A 162 -9.58 -11.05 -0.93
N PRO A 163 -9.78 -10.45 0.27
CA PRO A 163 -8.67 -10.09 1.14
C PRO A 163 -7.72 -11.22 1.50
N LYS A 164 -8.26 -12.40 1.87
CA LYS A 164 -7.43 -13.56 2.21
C LYS A 164 -6.54 -14.01 1.05
N ILE A 165 -7.03 -13.88 -0.18
CA ILE A 165 -6.28 -14.27 -1.39
C ILE A 165 -5.21 -13.23 -1.69
N MET A 166 -5.59 -11.95 -1.68
CA MET A 166 -4.67 -10.83 -1.94
C MET A 166 -3.51 -10.83 -0.95
N GLN A 167 -3.78 -11.04 0.34
CA GLN A 167 -2.74 -11.12 1.37
C GLN A 167 -1.71 -12.22 1.09
N ALA A 168 -2.17 -13.41 0.73
CA ALA A 168 -1.28 -14.51 0.38
C ALA A 168 -0.47 -14.24 -0.91
N MET A 169 -1.06 -13.55 -1.90
CA MET A 169 -0.34 -13.11 -3.10
C MET A 169 0.75 -12.09 -2.75
N VAL A 170 0.44 -11.11 -1.90
CA VAL A 170 1.41 -10.10 -1.45
C VAL A 170 2.59 -10.76 -0.74
N GLU A 171 2.35 -11.71 0.16
CA GLU A 171 3.43 -12.45 0.85
C GLU A 171 4.41 -13.12 -0.13
N ASN A 172 3.92 -13.65 -1.25
CA ASN A 172 4.77 -14.24 -2.29
C ASN A 172 5.51 -13.18 -3.13
N VAL A 173 4.93 -12.00 -3.30
CA VAL A 173 5.52 -10.90 -4.09
C VAL A 173 6.57 -10.13 -3.30
N LEU A 174 6.38 -9.91 -2.00
CA LEU A 174 7.26 -9.07 -1.17
C LEU A 174 8.76 -9.38 -1.33
N PRO A 175 9.23 -10.65 -1.33
CA PRO A 175 10.65 -10.96 -1.50
C PRO A 175 11.23 -10.55 -2.86
N THR A 176 10.38 -10.33 -3.86
CA THR A 176 10.78 -9.92 -5.22
C THR A 176 10.88 -8.40 -5.37
N LEU A 177 10.32 -7.63 -4.43
CA LEU A 177 10.28 -6.18 -4.50
C LEU A 177 11.60 -5.57 -4.03
N LYS A 178 12.03 -4.54 -4.75
CA LYS A 178 13.11 -3.68 -4.30
C LYS A 178 12.56 -2.73 -3.24
N GLY A 179 13.02 -2.92 -2.01
CA GLY A 179 12.76 -2.01 -0.91
C GLY A 179 13.63 -0.75 -0.95
N GLY A 180 13.38 0.11 0.03
CA GLY A 180 14.18 1.29 0.33
C GLY A 180 14.49 1.37 1.82
N GLU A 181 14.85 2.57 2.29
CA GLU A 181 15.04 2.76 3.73
C GLU A 181 13.70 2.62 4.45
N GLN A 182 13.69 2.08 5.66
CA GLN A 182 12.44 1.98 6.41
C GLN A 182 12.08 3.31 7.05
N LEU A 183 10.81 3.70 6.97
CA LEU A 183 10.30 4.83 7.71
C LEU A 183 10.17 4.44 9.19
N ALA A 184 10.97 5.03 10.05
CA ALA A 184 10.81 4.89 11.49
C ALA A 184 9.70 5.82 11.98
N SER A 185 8.97 5.39 13.00
CA SER A 185 7.92 6.17 13.64
C SER A 185 8.11 6.12 15.15
N ILE A 186 8.04 7.28 15.79
CA ILE A 186 7.90 7.40 17.25
C ILE A 186 6.48 7.87 17.56
N THR A 187 6.02 7.63 18.79
CA THR A 187 4.76 8.17 19.27
C THR A 187 4.90 8.56 20.73
N VAL A 188 4.64 9.83 21.03
CA VAL A 188 4.59 10.35 22.39
C VAL A 188 3.15 10.78 22.67
N THR A 189 2.55 10.24 23.72
CA THR A 189 1.14 10.44 24.02
C THR A 189 1.01 11.14 25.37
N ALA A 190 0.16 12.17 25.44
CA ALA A 190 -0.08 12.94 26.65
C ALA A 190 -1.57 13.27 26.84
N GLN A 191 -1.98 13.41 28.09
CA GLN A 191 -3.34 13.81 28.47
C GLN A 191 -3.50 15.34 28.38
N VAL A 192 -3.47 15.86 27.15
CA VAL A 192 -3.60 17.28 26.84
C VAL A 192 -4.45 17.48 25.58
N PRO A 193 -5.36 18.47 25.53
CA PRO A 193 -6.09 18.79 24.30
C PRO A 193 -5.15 19.19 23.17
N GLU A 194 -5.38 18.68 21.96
CA GLU A 194 -4.57 18.97 20.76
C GLU A 194 -4.37 20.48 20.54
N GLY A 195 -5.44 21.28 20.67
CA GLY A 195 -5.38 22.72 20.46
C GLY A 195 -4.44 23.47 21.41
N GLN A 196 -4.09 22.89 22.57
CA GLN A 196 -3.15 23.50 23.50
C GLN A 196 -1.69 23.35 23.07
N ILE A 197 -1.40 22.36 22.21
CA ILE A 197 -0.03 22.02 21.80
C ILE A 197 0.23 22.30 20.32
N ALA A 198 -0.81 22.60 19.55
CA ALA A 198 -0.75 22.74 18.10
C ALA A 198 0.30 23.76 17.63
N ASP A 199 0.38 24.94 18.27
CA ASP A 199 1.34 25.99 17.89
C ASP A 199 2.80 25.57 18.12
N GLU A 200 3.10 24.93 19.26
CA GLU A 200 4.46 24.45 19.54
C GLU A 200 4.85 23.30 18.59
N MET A 201 3.92 22.37 18.34
CA MET A 201 4.18 21.26 17.42
C MET A 201 4.33 21.76 15.99
N GLY A 202 3.62 22.83 15.61
CA GLY A 202 3.81 23.54 14.34
C GLY A 202 5.19 24.22 14.24
N ALA A 203 5.66 24.85 15.31
CA ALA A 203 7.02 25.42 15.36
C ALA A 203 8.08 24.32 15.24
N LEU A 204 7.90 23.19 15.94
CA LEU A 204 8.79 22.04 15.86
C LEU A 204 8.81 21.42 14.45
N GLN A 205 7.66 21.34 13.77
CA GLN A 205 7.58 20.92 12.38
C GLN A 205 8.35 21.85 11.44
N GLY A 206 8.39 23.16 11.74
CA GLY A 206 9.21 24.12 11.00
C GLY A 206 10.72 23.96 11.21
N GLU A 207 11.16 23.48 12.38
CA GLU A 207 12.58 23.18 12.66
C GLU A 207 13.07 21.88 11.98
N TYR A 208 12.16 20.92 11.75
CA TYR A 208 12.46 19.60 11.22
C TYR A 208 11.65 19.33 9.93
N ASP A 209 12.06 19.96 8.83
CA ASP A 209 11.41 19.88 7.51
C ASP A 209 11.47 18.49 6.85
N ASP A 210 12.33 17.61 7.35
CA ASP A 210 12.51 16.22 6.93
C ASP A 210 11.75 15.21 7.78
N ILE A 211 11.13 15.66 8.88
CA ILE A 211 10.34 14.83 9.79
C ILE A 211 8.87 15.20 9.64
N ASN A 212 8.01 14.20 9.44
CA ASN A 212 6.57 14.41 9.41
C ASN A 212 5.99 14.25 10.82
N LEU A 213 5.51 15.35 11.40
CA LEU A 213 4.81 15.40 12.68
C LEU A 213 3.29 15.43 12.47
N GLY A 214 2.60 14.44 13.03
CA GLY A 214 1.15 14.35 13.04
C GLY A 214 0.57 14.36 14.45
N LEU A 215 -0.55 15.06 14.63
CA LEU A 215 -1.32 15.05 15.87
C LEU A 215 -2.55 14.16 15.71
N TYR A 216 -2.75 13.25 16.66
CA TYR A 216 -3.87 12.32 16.67
C TYR A 216 -4.61 12.42 17.99
N PRO A 217 -5.72 13.20 18.06
CA PRO A 217 -6.50 13.33 19.28
C PRO A 217 -7.19 12.00 19.62
N PHE A 218 -7.39 11.78 20.92
CA PHE A 218 -8.20 10.68 21.44
C PHE A 218 -9.05 11.15 22.61
N TYR A 219 -10.15 10.44 22.85
CA TYR A 219 -11.08 10.73 23.94
C TYR A 219 -11.22 9.47 24.79
N GLY A 220 -10.95 9.59 26.08
CA GLY A 220 -11.07 8.49 27.02
C GLY A 220 -11.76 8.90 28.33
N PRO A 221 -11.92 7.97 29.27
CA PRO A 221 -12.53 8.24 30.58
C PRO A 221 -11.82 9.35 31.37
N GLN A 222 -10.54 9.58 31.10
CA GLN A 222 -9.69 10.60 31.73
C GLN A 222 -9.72 11.95 31.00
N GLY A 223 -10.54 12.09 29.96
CA GLY A 223 -10.69 13.30 29.14
C GLY A 223 -10.03 13.20 27.76
N ALA A 224 -9.85 14.36 27.12
CA ALA A 224 -9.18 14.48 25.83
C ALA A 224 -7.66 14.40 25.98
N GLY A 225 -7.00 13.68 25.08
CA GLY A 225 -5.55 13.61 24.97
C GLY A 225 -5.11 13.59 23.51
N VAL A 226 -3.80 13.57 23.29
CA VAL A 226 -3.21 13.61 21.95
C VAL A 226 -1.99 12.70 21.86
N SER A 227 -1.88 11.96 20.76
CA SER A 227 -0.67 11.27 20.34
C SER A 227 0.05 12.10 19.29
N VAL A 228 1.27 12.55 19.62
CA VAL A 228 2.20 13.16 18.65
C VAL A 228 2.99 12.04 18.01
N VAL A 229 2.87 11.90 16.69
CA VAL A 229 3.57 10.88 15.92
C VAL A 229 4.57 11.58 15.03
N ALA A 230 5.86 11.30 15.21
CA ALA A 230 6.89 11.77 14.31
C ALA A 230 7.36 10.59 13.44
N ARG A 231 7.58 10.85 12.14
CA ARG A 231 8.08 9.86 11.19
C ARG A 231 9.29 10.39 10.44
N SER A 232 10.36 9.62 10.41
CA SER A 232 11.57 9.93 9.65
C SER A 232 12.34 8.66 9.31
N ARG A 233 13.17 8.73 8.28
CA ARG A 233 14.15 7.68 7.94
C ARG A 233 15.45 7.88 8.72
N ASP A 234 15.71 9.10 9.19
CA ASP A 234 16.82 9.43 10.06
C ASP A 234 16.46 9.10 11.52
N LYS A 235 16.87 7.91 11.97
CA LYS A 235 16.60 7.43 13.34
C LYS A 235 17.24 8.32 14.42
N PRO A 236 18.51 8.74 14.31
CA PRO A 236 19.10 9.71 15.24
C PRO A 236 18.27 10.99 15.36
N ARG A 237 17.89 11.60 14.24
CA ARG A 237 17.11 12.85 14.26
C ARG A 237 15.71 12.64 14.81
N LEU A 238 15.12 11.47 14.57
CA LEU A 238 13.83 11.09 15.17
C LEU A 238 13.91 11.00 16.70
N ALA A 239 15.02 10.50 17.25
CA ALA A 239 15.23 10.44 18.69
C ALA A 239 15.36 11.85 19.31
N GLU A 240 16.04 12.79 18.63
CA GLU A 240 16.10 14.19 19.07
C GLU A 240 14.70 14.84 19.15
N VAL A 241 13.86 14.59 18.13
CA VAL A 241 12.47 15.07 18.12
C VAL A 241 11.65 14.41 19.24
N GLU A 242 11.86 13.12 19.52
CA GLU A 242 11.21 12.45 20.64
C GLU A 242 11.53 13.15 21.97
N GLU A 243 12.82 13.42 22.22
CA GLU A 243 13.27 14.10 23.43
C GLU A 243 12.66 15.49 23.55
N LYS A 244 12.61 16.25 22.45
CA LYS A 244 11.97 17.58 22.42
C LYS A 244 10.47 17.52 22.75
N ILE A 245 9.73 16.59 22.17
CA ILE A 245 8.29 16.41 22.45
C ILE A 245 8.08 16.04 23.92
N ARG A 246 8.86 15.10 24.45
CA ARG A 246 8.78 14.68 25.87
C ARG A 246 9.12 15.83 26.81
N ALA A 247 10.19 16.57 26.53
CA ALA A 247 10.59 17.74 27.32
C ALA A 247 9.51 18.82 27.31
N TYR A 248 8.86 19.05 26.17
CA TYR A 248 7.73 19.97 26.06
C TYR A 248 6.56 19.55 26.95
N PHE A 249 6.15 18.27 26.90
CA PHE A 249 5.06 17.78 27.74
C PHE A 249 5.36 17.87 29.23
N VAL A 250 6.59 17.57 29.63
CA VAL A 250 7.04 17.79 31.02
C VAL A 250 6.98 19.29 31.39
N ARG A 251 7.37 20.19 30.49
CA ARG A 251 7.35 21.65 30.71
C ARG A 251 5.95 22.21 30.94
N ILE A 252 4.93 21.66 30.26
CA ILE A 252 3.54 22.11 30.39
C ILE A 252 2.75 21.29 31.43
N ASP A 253 3.42 20.43 32.21
CA ASP A 253 2.80 19.53 33.18
C ASP A 253 1.70 18.64 32.56
N ALA A 254 1.89 18.22 31.31
CA ALA A 254 0.99 17.31 30.63
C ALA A 254 1.40 15.85 30.94
N PRO A 255 0.55 15.07 31.63
CA PRO A 255 0.88 13.69 31.98
C PRO A 255 1.09 12.84 30.72
N LEU A 256 2.25 12.20 30.62
CA LEU A 256 2.50 11.19 29.60
C LEU A 256 1.67 9.94 29.92
N VAL A 257 0.95 9.44 28.92
CA VAL A 257 0.08 8.27 29.06
C VAL A 257 0.34 7.28 27.94
N GLU A 258 -0.03 6.02 28.14
CA GLU A 258 -0.11 5.07 27.03
C GLU A 258 -1.30 5.43 26.15
N ARG A 259 -1.16 5.25 24.84
CA ARG A 259 -2.27 5.46 23.91
C ARG A 259 -3.39 4.47 24.25
N PRO A 260 -4.63 4.92 24.52
CA PRO A 260 -5.75 4.01 24.74
C PRO A 260 -5.93 3.09 23.53
N ALA A 261 -6.22 1.81 23.79
CA ALA A 261 -6.60 0.88 22.73
C ALA A 261 -7.84 1.41 21.98
N LYS A 262 -7.83 1.25 20.65
CA LYS A 262 -8.99 1.55 19.81
C LYS A 262 -10.13 0.55 20.06
#